data_AF-A0A2E9NK80-F1
#
_entry.id   AF-A0A2E9NK80-F1
#
_cell.length_a   1.000
_cell.length_b   1.000
_cell.length_c   1.000
_cell.angle_alpha   90.00
_cell.angle_beta   90.00
_cell.angle_gamma   90.00
#
_symmetry.space_group_name_H-M   'P 1'
#
loop_
_entity.id
_entity.type
_entity.pdbx_description
1 polymer ?
#
loop_
_entity_poly.entity_id
_entity_poly.type
_entity_poly.pdbx_seq_one_letter_code
_entity_poly.pdbx_strand_id
1 'polypeptide(L)' 'MVSIPSLWLPILGSSVLVFVASSIIHMLLPYHHNDFGRVPSEDDVMEALRRYSALPPLVVH' A
#
# COMPACT_ATOMS: atom_id res chain seq x y z
N MET A 1 -27.80 -25.69 19.35
CA MET A 1 -26.40 -25.53 18.89
C MET A 1 -26.44 -24.76 17.58
N VAL A 2 -25.47 -23.87 17.33
CA VAL A 2 -25.42 -23.08 16.09
C VAL A 2 -24.57 -23.85 15.07
N SER A 3 -25.04 -23.95 13.83
CA SER A 3 -24.36 -24.67 12.76
C SER A 3 -23.24 -23.81 12.17
N ILE A 4 -22.03 -24.34 12.00
CA ILE A 4 -20.89 -23.61 11.40
C ILE A 4 -21.27 -22.96 10.05
N PRO A 5 -21.99 -23.64 9.13
CA PRO A 5 -22.53 -23.01 7.93
C PRO A 5 -23.29 -21.69 8.13
N SER A 6 -24.05 -21.54 9.22
CA SER A 6 -24.80 -20.30 9.49
C SER A 6 -23.92 -19.10 9.88
N LEU A 7 -22.64 -19.33 10.16
CA LEU A 7 -21.70 -18.29 10.57
C LEU A 7 -20.87 -17.73 9.41
N TRP A 8 -20.95 -18.27 8.19
CA TRP A 8 -20.13 -17.80 7.07
C TRP A 8 -20.37 -16.33 6.71
N LEU A 9 -21.64 -15.91 6.65
CA LEU A 9 -21.96 -14.50 6.37
C LEU A 9 -21.37 -13.55 7.42
N PRO A 10 -21.57 -13.74 8.74
CA PRO A 10 -20.97 -12.86 9.73
C PRO A 10 -19.43 -12.96 9.78
N ILE A 11 -18.83 -14.13 9.51
CA ILE A 11 -17.37 -14.29 9.46
C ILE A 11 -16.79 -13.46 8.31
N LEU A 12 -17.31 -13.64 7.09
CA LEU A 12 -16.81 -12.94 5.91
C LEU A 12 -17.11 -11.44 5.97
N GLY A 13 -18.29 -11.06 6.46
CA GLY A 13 -18.62 -9.65 6.66
C GLY A 13 -17.67 -8.98 7.65
N SER A 14 -17.43 -9.63 8.80
CA SER A 14 -16.51 -9.09 9.82
C SER A 14 -15.07 -9.05 9.33
N SER A 15 -14.61 -10.07 8.61
CA SER A 15 -13.23 -10.10 8.09
C SER A 15 -12.99 -8.98 7.08
N VAL A 16 -13.92 -8.74 6.15
CA VAL A 16 -13.83 -7.62 5.20
C VAL A 16 -13.84 -6.28 5.92
N LEU A 17 -14.73 -6.09 6.90
CA LEU A 17 -14.80 -4.84 7.66
C LEU A 17 -13.52 -4.54 8.43
N VAL A 18 -12.99 -5.53 9.16
CA VAL A 18 -11.73 -5.38 9.92
C VAL A 18 -10.55 -5.17 8.97
N PHE A 19 -10.51 -5.88 7.83
CA PHE A 19 -9.49 -5.68 6.81
C PHE A 19 -9.48 -4.23 6.30
N VAL A 20 -10.64 -3.71 5.87
CA VAL A 20 -10.75 -2.33 5.37
C VAL A 20 -10.39 -1.31 6.44
N ALA A 21 -10.91 -1.47 7.66
CA ALA A 21 -10.58 -0.59 8.78
C ALA A 21 -9.07 -0.58 9.07
N SER A 22 -8.44 -1.77 9.09
CA SER A 22 -7.00 -1.92 9.26
C SER A 22 -6.21 -1.27 8.12
N SER A 23 -6.62 -1.46 6.86
CA SER A 23 -5.98 -0.84 5.70
C SER A 23 -6.04 0.69 5.76
N ILE A 24 -7.20 1.25 6.12
CA ILE A 24 -7.34 2.70 6.29
C ILE A 24 -6.42 3.17 7.40
N ILE A 25 -6.46 2.56 8.58
CA ILE A 25 -5.62 2.95 9.72
C ILE A 25 -4.12 2.87 9.35
N HIS A 26 -3.71 1.80 8.66
CA HIS A 26 -2.32 1.59 8.27
C HIS A 26 -1.83 2.60 7.23
N MET A 27 -2.69 3.03 6.30
CA MET A 27 -2.32 3.97 5.24
C MET A 27 -2.53 5.45 5.60
N LEU A 28 -3.57 5.78 6.37
CA LEU A 28 -3.88 7.17 6.75
C LEU A 28 -3.03 7.67 7.92
N LEU A 29 -2.57 6.78 8.80
CA LEU A 29 -1.70 7.21 9.89
C LEU A 29 -0.33 7.59 9.31
N PRO A 30 0.29 8.68 9.82
CA PRO A 30 1.52 9.24 9.26
C PRO A 30 2.77 8.38 9.54
N TYR A 31 2.63 7.12 9.93
CA TYR A 31 3.74 6.22 10.24
C TYR A 31 4.71 6.07 9.07
N HIS A 32 4.21 6.16 7.84
CA HIS A 32 4.98 6.03 6.60
C HIS A 32 5.32 7.37 5.94
N HIS A 33 5.10 8.51 6.59
CA HIS A 33 5.44 9.82 5.99
C HIS A 33 6.92 9.93 5.61
N ASN A 34 7.81 9.26 6.35
CA ASN A 34 9.24 9.26 6.07
C ASN A 34 9.63 8.34 4.90
N ASP A 35 8.73 7.45 4.46
CA ASP A 35 8.98 6.52 3.36
C ASP A 35 8.92 7.22 1.99
N PHE A 36 8.28 8.39 1.94
CA PHE A 36 8.18 9.23 0.74
C PHE A 36 9.23 10.36 0.72
N GLY A 37 10.20 10.32 1.64
CA GLY A 37 11.31 11.26 1.67
C GLY A 37 12.31 11.00 0.55
N ARG A 38 12.96 12.07 0.09
CA ARG A 38 14.03 11.97 -0.91
C ARG A 38 15.22 11.21 -0.33
N VAL A 39 15.76 10.26 -1.07
CA VAL A 39 16.93 9.46 -0.64
C VAL A 39 18.24 10.04 -1.19
N PRO A 40 19.40 9.77 -0.56
CA PRO A 40 20.68 10.20 -1.11
C PRO A 40 20.87 9.72 -2.56
N SER A 41 21.32 10.62 -3.44
CA SER A 41 21.58 10.33 -4.86
C SER A 41 20.39 9.77 -5.66
N GLU A 42 19.15 10.07 -5.23
CA GLU A 42 17.93 9.64 -5.93
C GLU A 42 17.93 10.04 -7.42
N ASP A 43 18.25 11.30 -7.75
CA ASP A 43 18.28 11.78 -9.13
C ASP A 43 19.32 11.03 -9.99
N ASP A 44 20.52 10.77 -9.43
CA ASP A 44 21.59 10.06 -10.14
C ASP A 44 21.20 8.61 -10.45
N VAL A 45 20.55 7.94 -9.49
CA VAL A 45 20.04 6.57 -9.65
C VAL A 45 18.90 6.54 -10.67
N MET A 46 17.96 7.48 -10.58
CA MET A 46 16.83 7.58 -11.51
C MET A 46 17.32 7.85 -12.94
N GLU A 47 18.31 8.71 -13.11
CA GLU A 47 18.95 8.99 -14.39
C GLU A 47 19.68 7.75 -14.93
N ALA A 48 20.43 7.03 -14.10
CA ALA A 48 21.08 5.78 -14.49
C ALA A 48 20.05 4.75 -14.97
N LEU A 49 18.95 4.54 -14.24
CA LEU A 49 17.89 3.60 -14.61
C LEU A 49 17.18 3.98 -15.91
N ARG A 50 16.96 5.28 -16.16
CA ARG A 50 16.41 5.78 -17.44
C ARG A 50 17.30 5.44 -18.63
N ARG A 51 18.62 5.59 -18.48
CA ARG A 51 19.58 5.24 -19.55
C ARG A 51 19.52 3.77 -19.94
N TYR A 52 19.20 2.90 -18.99
CA TYR A 52 18.99 1.47 -19.24
C TYR A 52 17.55 1.13 -19.64
N SER A 53 16.69 2.13 -19.91
CA SER A 53 15.28 1.97 -20.30
C SER A 53 14.43 1.13 -19.32
N ALA A 54 14.89 1.03 -18.07
CA ALA A 54 14.21 0.26 -17.03
C ALA A 54 12.99 1.00 -16.45
N LEU A 55 12.79 2.27 -16.81
CA LEU A 55 11.71 3.12 -16.30
C LEU A 55 11.10 4.01 -17.41
N PRO A 56 9.77 4.25 -17.39
CA PRO A 56 9.12 5.23 -18.27
C PRO A 56 9.47 6.69 -17.89
N PRO A 57 9.21 7.67 -18.77
CA PRO A 57 9.44 9.09 -18.48
C PRO A 57 8.59 9.56 -17.28
N LEU A 58 9.19 10.31 -16.36
CA LEU A 58 8.44 10.87 -15.23
C LEU A 58 7.51 11.99 -15.73
N VAL A 59 6.23 11.90 -15.37
CA VAL A 59 5.33 13.06 -15.29
C VAL A 59 5.64 13.75 -13.96
N VAL A 60 6.61 14.66 -13.99
CA VAL A 60 6.91 15.52 -12.85
C VAL A 60 5.97 16.72 -12.94
N HIS A 61 5.09 16.89 -11.95
CA HIS A 61 4.42 18.16 -11.67
C HIS A 61 5.34 19.05 -10.84
#